data_AF-A0AB33HAD2-F1
#
_entry.id   AF-A0AB33HAD2-F1
#
_cell.length_a   1.000
_cell.length_b   1.000
_cell.length_c   1.000
_cell.angle_alpha   90.00
_cell.angle_beta   90.00
_cell.angle_gamma   90.00
#
_symmetry.space_group_name_H-M   'P 1'
#
loop_
_entity.id
_entity.type
_entity.pdbx_description
1 polymer ?
#
loop_
_entity_poly.entity_id
_entity_poly.type
_entity_poly.pdbx_seq_one_letter_code
_entity_poly.pdbx_strand_id
1 'polypeptide(L)' 'MEWKTTSEPDGFTHLNEQFQSFTPYQFAISRNEYGRIHGFFIGNVFHVVWLDPDHQLYPGQ' A
#
# COMPACT_ATOMS: atom_id res chain seq x y z
N MET A 1 -6.04 -0.09 -9.40
CA MET A 1 -4.75 -0.65 -8.94
C MET A 1 -4.70 -2.11 -9.38
N GLU A 2 -3.68 -2.51 -10.14
CA GLU A 2 -3.52 -3.90 -10.55
C GLU A 2 -2.57 -4.61 -9.58
N TRP A 3 -3.11 -5.20 -8.52
CA TRP A 3 -2.29 -5.89 -7.50
C TRP A 3 -1.39 -6.98 -8.09
N LYS A 4 -1.85 -7.66 -9.15
CA LYS A 4 -1.12 -8.75 -9.81
C LYS A 4 0.30 -8.40 -10.30
N THR A 5 0.62 -7.12 -10.44
CA THR A 5 1.94 -6.65 -10.88
C THR A 5 2.84 -6.17 -9.73
N THR A 6 2.35 -6.26 -8.49
CA THR A 6 3.07 -5.90 -7.26
C THR A 6 3.70 -7.14 -6.62
N SER A 7 4.63 -6.96 -5.67
CA SER A 7 5.10 -8.08 -4.85
C SER A 7 3.97 -8.73 -4.04
N GLU A 8 2.89 -7.96 -3.79
CA GLU A 8 1.70 -8.31 -3.02
C GLU A 8 0.48 -8.54 -3.94
N PRO A 9 0.47 -9.61 -4.76
CA PRO A 9 -0.55 -9.85 -5.78
C PRO A 9 -1.98 -10.01 -5.23
N ASP A 10 -2.08 -10.40 -3.96
CA ASP A 10 -3.34 -10.59 -3.26
C ASP A 10 -3.81 -9.32 -2.53
N GLY A 11 -3.04 -8.24 -2.56
CA GLY A 11 -3.41 -6.94 -1.97
C GLY A 11 -3.92 -7.06 -0.53
N PHE A 12 -5.02 -6.37 -0.24
CA PHE A 12 -5.60 -6.31 1.11
C PHE A 12 -6.50 -7.50 1.48
N THR A 13 -6.45 -8.62 0.76
CA THR A 13 -7.29 -9.82 1.05
C THR A 13 -7.12 -10.40 2.45
N HIS A 14 -5.99 -10.14 3.11
CA HIS A 14 -5.72 -10.51 4.49
C HIS A 14 -6.50 -9.67 5.53
N LEU A 15 -7.13 -8.57 5.11
CA LEU A 15 -8.02 -7.75 5.94
C LEU A 15 -9.46 -8.26 5.83
N ASN A 16 -10.37 -7.77 6.69
CA ASN A 16 -11.79 -8.08 6.55
C ASN A 16 -12.40 -7.43 5.29
N GLU A 17 -13.55 -7.94 4.84
CA GLU A 17 -14.23 -7.48 3.61
C GLU A 17 -14.52 -5.97 3.60
N GLN A 18 -14.83 -5.39 4.76
CA GLN A 18 -15.07 -3.96 4.87
C GLN A 18 -13.81 -3.16 4.53
N PHE A 19 -12.65 -3.57 5.04
CA PHE A 19 -11.39 -2.88 4.79
C PHE A 19 -10.86 -3.10 3.37
N GLN A 20 -11.15 -4.26 2.77
CA GLN A 20 -10.84 -4.53 1.37
C GLN A 20 -11.54 -3.58 0.39
N SER A 21 -12.68 -2.99 0.78
CA SER A 21 -13.46 -2.08 -0.06
C SER A 21 -12.86 -0.68 -0.20
N PHE A 22 -11.91 -0.29 0.66
CA PHE A 22 -11.31 1.04 0.58
C PHE A 22 -10.31 1.15 -0.57
N THR A 23 -10.23 2.36 -1.14
CA THR A 23 -9.25 2.65 -2.19
C THR A 23 -7.84 2.63 -1.60
N PRO A 24 -6.92 1.82 -2.15
CA PRO A 24 -5.53 1.78 -1.71
C PRO A 24 -4.77 3.03 -2.17
N TYR A 25 -3.86 3.49 -1.32
CA TYR A 25 -2.96 4.62 -1.54
C TYR A 25 -1.53 4.23 -1.17
N GLN A 26 -0.59 4.87 -1.85
CA GLN A 26 0.83 4.79 -1.56
C GLN A 26 1.42 6.19 -1.54
N PHE A 27 2.29 6.47 -0.57
CA PHE A 27 3.16 7.65 -0.59
C PHE A 27 4.55 7.33 -0.04
N ALA A 28 5.55 8.08 -0.49
CA ALA A 28 6.92 7.98 0.01
C ALA A 28 7.08 8.84 1.28
N ILE A 29 7.83 8.34 2.27
CA ILE A 29 8.12 9.07 3.51
C ILE A 29 9.10 10.23 3.24
N SER A 30 9.99 10.06 2.26
CA SER A 30 10.97 11.06 1.82
C SER A 30 11.07 11.06 0.28
N ARG A 31 12.11 11.69 -0.30
CA ARG A 31 12.43 11.60 -1.74
C ARG A 31 12.94 10.17 -2.11
N ASN A 32 12.17 9.14 -1.75
CA ASN A 32 12.47 7.72 -1.94
C ASN A 32 13.73 7.22 -1.20
N GLU A 33 14.13 7.85 -0.09
CA GLU A 33 15.28 7.38 0.72
C GLU A 33 14.87 6.35 1.79
N TYR A 34 13.62 6.42 2.28
CA TYR A 34 13.16 5.63 3.43
C TYR A 34 11.94 4.76 3.14
N GLY A 35 11.74 4.40 1.86
CA GLY A 35 10.65 3.55 1.43
C GLY A 35 9.29 4.23 1.33
N ARG A 36 8.28 3.39 1.15
CA ARG A 36 6.89 3.79 0.89
C ARG A 36 5.95 3.21 1.93
N ILE A 37 4.85 3.90 2.15
CA ILE A 37 3.77 3.45 3.01
C ILE A 37 2.58 3.11 2.12
N HIS A 38 1.96 1.98 2.39
CA HIS A 38 0.74 1.52 1.74
C HIS A 38 -0.39 1.41 2.74
N GLY A 39 -1.57 1.86 2.32
CA GLY A 39 -2.72 1.91 3.19
C GLY A 39 -3.93 2.51 2.52
N PHE A 40 -4.87 2.98 3.31
CA PHE A 40 -6.11 3.58 2.84
C PHE A 40 -6.65 4.62 3.82
N PHE A 41 -7.55 5.48 3.36
CA PHE A 41 -8.19 6.48 4.20
C PHE A 41 -9.53 5.99 4.75
N ILE A 42 -9.78 6.22 6.04
CA ILE A 42 -11.11 6.26 6.64
C ILE A 42 -11.33 7.68 7.15
N GLY A 43 -12.20 8.43 6.46
CA GLY A 43 -12.32 9.87 6.71
C GLY A 43 -11.01 10.60 6.41
N ASN A 44 -10.44 11.26 7.42
CA ASN A 44 -9.16 11.96 7.33
C ASN A 44 -7.99 11.22 8.00
N VAL A 45 -8.19 9.96 8.38
CA VAL A 45 -7.16 9.12 9.01
C VAL A 45 -6.60 8.16 7.98
N PHE A 46 -5.28 8.15 7.82
CA PHE A 46 -4.58 7.18 6.99
C PHE A 46 -4.24 5.94 7.83
N HIS A 47 -4.78 4.79 7.42
CA HIS A 47 -4.50 3.49 8.04
C HIS A 47 -3.36 2.81 7.31
N VAL A 48 -2.23 2.64 7.99
CA VAL A 48 -1.07 1.93 7.47
C VAL A 48 -1.34 0.43 7.48
N VAL A 49 -1.14 -0.21 6.34
CA VAL A 49 -1.20 -1.67 6.20
C VAL A 49 0.21 -2.23 6.06
N TRP A 50 1.02 -1.63 5.18
CA TRP A 50 2.41 -2.06 4.95
C TRP A 50 3.37 -0.89 4.94
N LEU A 51 4.55 -1.16 5.49
CA LEU A 51 5.75 -0.37 5.27
C LEU A 51 6.61 -1.13 4.25
N ASP A 52 6.88 -0.51 3.12
CA ASP A 52 7.73 -1.02 2.05
C ASP A 52 9.07 -0.26 2.05
N PRO A 53 10.00 -0.59 2.96
CA PRO A 53 11.27 0.12 3.11
C PRO A 53 12.17 -0.01 1.87
N ASP A 54 12.06 -1.13 1.17
CA ASP A 54 12.97 -1.53 0.08
C ASP A 54 12.38 -1.26 -1.32
N HIS A 55 11.25 -0.56 -1.40
CA HIS A 55 10.54 -0.26 -2.65
C HIS A 55 10.18 -1.50 -3.47
N GLN A 56 9.90 -2.61 -2.82
CA GLN A 56 9.65 -3.90 -3.46
C GLN A 56 8.20 -4.05 -3.91
N LEU A 57 7.28 -3.23 -3.37
CA LEU A 57 5.86 -3.39 -3.69
C LEU A 57 5.54 -3.08 -5.14
N TYR A 58 6.31 -2.20 -5.77
CA TYR A 58 6.26 -2.02 -7.21
C TYR A 58 7.63 -2.38 -7.79
N PRO A 59 7.71 -3.29 -8.77
CA PRO A 59 8.94 -3.44 -9.53
C PRO A 59 9.32 -2.06 -10.08
N GLY A 60 10.52 -1.59 -9.73
CA GLY A 60 10.98 -0.25 -10.09
C GLY A 60 10.73 0.01 -11.57
N GLN A 61 10.06 1.12 -11.87
CA GLN A 61 10.02 1.66 -13.23
C GLN A 61 11.42 2.09 -13.66
#